data_AF-A0A1Z9F734-F1
#
_entry.id   AF-A0A1Z9F734-F1
#
_cell.length_a   1.000
_cell.length_b   1.000
_cell.length_c   1.000
_cell.angle_alpha   90.00
_cell.angle_beta   90.00
_cell.angle_gamma   90.00
#
_symmetry.space_group_name_H-M   'P 1'
#
loop_
_entity.id
_entity.type
_entity.pdbx_description
1 polymer ?
#
loop_
_entity_poly.entity_id
_entity_poly.type
_entity_poly.pdbx_seq_one_letter_code
_entity_poly.pdbx_strand_id
1 'polypeptide(L)'
;MPNRLDIEITSQSDESSYTWRSAGAREPKGTVPAKILPNDVSIGDVLRVEADFMIDGIEITSVLPTKSKKDNPEILEILGSGKDASGVTTSLIPKGKKRGRNNNNKRQQNGTRKPNEKRKSQNKKGSPERKNRKPYRSPRGKRLKASKKYRNEYVASLPETHKPLARQLIGSTIPNLRKTIDKMSLPHGFPEAILDYAEELNQQLKVAEWLDKADAIEENVESIDLQDFRSVVASSGRWAKSHQAIAVKERLENKLNERIDLDHKEWLSSIQAALNDEKTVRALNLSSRSPKAGAQLPEIVTNQLIEQASRALNEQSSAYRWAIVLEAVAFSPVREKINPNGLPSTITDELKETIAKHGERVPQIANLFN
;
A
#
# COMPACT_ATOMS: atom_id res chain seq x y z
N MET A 1 8.31 -0.40 27.62
CA MET A 1 7.45 -1.08 26.62
C MET A 1 7.65 -2.55 26.90
N PRO A 2 6.64 -3.25 27.45
CA PRO A 2 6.81 -4.63 27.86
C PRO A 2 7.08 -5.51 26.64
N ASN A 3 8.17 -6.27 26.71
CA ASN A 3 8.60 -7.17 25.65
C ASN A 3 8.07 -8.57 25.93
N ARG A 4 7.60 -9.25 24.88
CA ARG A 4 7.07 -10.62 24.98
C ARG A 4 8.17 -11.64 24.80
N LEU A 5 8.29 -12.56 25.76
CA LEU A 5 9.29 -13.62 25.78
C LEU A 5 8.62 -14.97 26.04
N ASP A 6 9.23 -16.03 25.53
CA ASP A 6 8.92 -17.40 25.95
C ASP A 6 10.03 -17.84 26.91
N ILE A 7 9.64 -18.21 28.14
CA ILE A 7 10.53 -18.64 29.22
C ILE A 7 10.23 -20.08 29.59
N GLU A 8 11.23 -20.80 30.09
CA GLU A 8 11.10 -22.14 30.63
C GLU A 8 11.49 -22.11 32.11
N ILE A 9 10.66 -22.73 32.96
CA ILE A 9 10.94 -22.84 34.40
C ILE A 9 11.98 -23.93 34.64
N THR A 10 13.12 -23.59 35.24
CA THR A 10 14.26 -24.50 35.38
C THR A 10 14.36 -25.13 36.76
N SER A 11 13.95 -24.41 37.81
CA SER A 11 14.04 -24.86 39.19
C SER A 11 13.15 -24.00 40.09
N GLN A 12 12.67 -24.58 41.18
CA GLN A 12 12.05 -23.84 42.27
C GLN A 12 13.16 -23.49 43.27
N SER A 13 13.39 -22.20 43.52
CA SER A 13 14.40 -21.79 44.51
C SER A 13 13.80 -21.86 45.92
N ASP A 14 12.63 -21.24 46.11
CA ASP A 14 11.86 -21.20 47.36
C ASP A 14 10.34 -21.30 47.05
N GLU A 15 9.46 -21.51 48.05
CA GLU A 15 8.00 -21.47 47.86
C GLU A 15 7.50 -20.14 47.24
N SER A 16 8.29 -19.07 47.34
CA SER A 16 7.97 -17.75 46.81
C SER A 16 8.49 -17.46 45.40
N SER A 17 9.42 -18.24 44.84
CA SER A 17 10.09 -17.89 43.57
C SER A 17 10.63 -19.09 42.77
N TYR A 18 10.58 -18.94 41.45
CA TYR A 18 11.11 -19.89 40.48
C TYR A 18 12.24 -19.28 39.67
N THR A 19 13.22 -20.09 39.28
CA THR A 19 14.25 -19.70 38.32
C THR A 19 13.78 -20.03 36.91
N TRP A 20 14.06 -19.13 35.97
CA TRP A 20 13.67 -19.30 34.57
C TRP A 20 14.84 -19.07 33.62
N ARG A 21 14.74 -19.67 32.44
CA ARG A 21 15.60 -19.40 31.28
C ARG A 21 14.75 -19.02 30.08
N SER A 22 15.33 -18.38 29.07
CA SER A 22 14.61 -18.25 27.80
C SER A 22 14.40 -19.64 27.20
N ALA A 23 13.22 -19.92 26.64
CA ALA A 23 12.91 -21.23 26.08
C ALA A 23 13.99 -21.67 25.06
N GLY A 24 14.61 -22.84 25.31
CA GLY A 24 15.71 -23.37 24.49
C GLY A 24 17.11 -22.82 24.79
N ALA A 25 17.27 -21.89 25.75
CA ALA A 25 18.59 -21.43 26.21
C ALA A 25 19.24 -22.44 27.17
N ARG A 26 20.57 -22.43 27.30
CA ARG A 26 21.29 -23.40 28.16
C ARG A 26 21.45 -22.93 29.62
N GLU A 27 21.50 -21.61 29.84
CA GLU A 27 21.74 -21.00 31.15
C GLU A 27 20.49 -20.27 31.67
N PRO A 28 20.23 -20.31 33.00
CA PRO A 28 19.15 -19.54 33.62
C PRO A 28 19.42 -18.04 33.49
N LYS A 29 18.35 -17.27 33.27
CA LYS A 29 18.43 -15.82 33.02
C LYS A 29 17.92 -14.97 34.18
N GLY A 30 17.11 -15.52 35.08
CA GLY A 30 16.59 -14.78 36.22
C GLY A 30 15.60 -15.57 37.07
N THR A 31 14.93 -14.86 37.98
CA THR A 31 13.89 -15.39 38.86
C THR A 31 12.53 -14.75 38.58
N VAL A 32 11.46 -15.50 38.82
CA VAL A 32 10.06 -15.06 38.68
C VAL A 32 9.30 -15.37 39.97
N PRO A 33 8.48 -14.45 40.50
CA PRO A 33 7.69 -14.70 41.70
C PRO A 33 6.56 -15.69 41.44
N ALA A 34 6.37 -16.64 42.37
CA ALA A 34 5.36 -17.70 42.26
C ALA A 34 3.93 -17.17 42.10
N LYS A 35 3.64 -15.99 42.66
CA LYS A 35 2.31 -15.35 42.64
C LYS A 35 1.81 -14.99 41.23
N ILE A 36 2.71 -14.80 40.27
CA ILE A 36 2.37 -14.42 38.89
C ILE A 36 2.26 -15.67 37.99
N LEU A 37 2.75 -16.81 38.45
CA LEU A 37 2.67 -18.08 37.73
C LEU A 37 1.30 -18.73 37.95
N PRO A 38 0.80 -19.50 36.96
CA PRO A 38 -0.34 -20.39 37.15
C PRO A 38 -0.09 -21.41 38.28
N ASN A 39 -1.15 -21.84 38.97
CA ASN A 39 -1.06 -22.74 40.13
C ASN A 39 -0.51 -24.14 39.79
N ASP A 40 -0.60 -24.57 38.52
CA ASP A 40 -0.25 -25.92 38.06
C ASP A 40 1.10 -25.97 37.31
N VAL A 41 1.99 -24.99 37.51
CA VAL A 41 3.27 -24.91 36.79
C VAL A 41 4.28 -25.95 37.30
N SER A 42 4.86 -26.71 36.38
CA SER A 42 5.91 -27.69 36.63
C SER A 42 7.27 -27.22 36.09
N ILE A 43 8.36 -27.81 36.63
CA ILE A 43 9.70 -27.60 36.07
C ILE A 43 9.74 -28.15 34.64
N GLY A 44 10.22 -27.35 33.69
CA GLY A 44 10.25 -27.64 32.26
C GLY A 44 9.10 -27.01 31.46
N ASP A 45 8.11 -26.39 32.12
CA ASP A 45 7.02 -25.72 31.42
C ASP A 45 7.50 -24.45 30.71
N VAL A 46 7.06 -24.29 29.46
CA VAL A 46 7.33 -23.10 28.64
C VAL A 46 6.13 -22.16 28.71
N LEU A 47 6.34 -21.00 29.32
CA LEU A 47 5.35 -19.97 29.52
C LEU A 47 5.67 -18.73 28.68
N ARG A 48 4.64 -18.12 28.12
CA ARG A 48 4.78 -16.84 27.44
C ARG A 48 4.54 -15.72 28.44
N VAL A 49 5.47 -14.78 28.54
CA VAL A 49 5.47 -13.73 29.55
C VAL A 49 5.70 -12.36 28.93
N GLU A 50 5.23 -11.33 29.62
CA GLU A 50 5.61 -9.94 29.38
C GLU A 50 6.68 -9.56 30.41
N ALA A 51 7.80 -9.02 29.93
CA ALA A 51 8.93 -8.63 30.75
C ALA A 51 9.44 -7.24 30.41
N ASP A 52 9.96 -6.55 31.41
CA ASP A 52 10.66 -5.29 31.28
C ASP A 52 12.18 -5.51 31.42
N PHE A 53 12.93 -4.92 30.49
CA PHE A 53 14.38 -4.98 30.45
C PHE A 53 14.95 -3.76 31.16
N MET A 54 15.46 -3.95 32.37
CA MET A 54 16.07 -2.92 33.19
C MET A 54 17.60 -3.03 33.11
N ILE A 55 18.30 -2.00 33.58
CA ILE A 55 19.77 -1.99 33.66
C ILE A 55 20.30 -3.11 34.58
N ASP A 56 19.53 -3.47 35.61
CA ASP A 56 19.91 -4.45 36.62
C ASP A 56 19.41 -5.88 36.32
N GLY A 57 18.71 -6.11 35.20
CA GLY A 57 18.22 -7.44 34.82
C GLY A 57 16.88 -7.43 34.06
N ILE A 58 16.33 -8.63 33.84
CA ILE A 58 15.03 -8.84 33.19
C ILE A 58 14.00 -9.18 34.27
N GLU A 59 13.00 -8.33 34.43
CA GLU A 59 11.91 -8.55 35.37
C GLU A 59 10.64 -9.01 34.63
N ILE A 60 10.03 -10.09 35.09
CA ILE A 60 8.80 -10.62 34.50
C ILE A 60 7.60 -9.99 35.19
N THR A 61 6.81 -9.25 34.41
CA THR A 61 5.69 -8.46 34.89
C THR A 61 4.37 -9.24 34.86
N SER A 62 4.15 -10.10 33.85
CA SER A 62 2.94 -10.93 33.78
C SER A 62 3.11 -12.19 32.93
N VAL A 63 2.30 -13.22 33.21
CA VAL A 63 2.19 -14.44 32.39
C VAL A 63 0.97 -14.34 31.48
N LEU A 64 1.17 -14.56 30.18
CA LEU A 64 0.11 -14.58 29.18
C LEU A 64 -0.55 -15.98 29.16
N PRO A 65 -1.87 -16.06 28.91
CA PRO A 65 -2.56 -17.35 28.84
C PRO A 65 -1.97 -18.22 27.73
N THR A 66 -1.66 -19.48 28.06
CA THR A 66 -1.17 -20.46 27.10
C THR A 66 -2.24 -20.71 26.04
N LYS A 67 -1.91 -20.55 24.76
CA LYS A 67 -2.81 -20.92 23.66
C LYS A 67 -3.04 -22.44 23.73
N SER A 68 -4.21 -22.87 24.20
CA SER A 68 -4.65 -24.26 24.09
C SER A 68 -4.58 -24.68 22.61
N LYS A 69 -4.00 -25.84 22.33
CA LYS A 69 -4.11 -26.48 21.01
C LYS A 69 -5.60 -26.75 20.77
N LYS A 70 -6.23 -25.97 19.89
CA LYS A 70 -7.64 -26.14 19.54
C LYS A 70 -7.72 -27.20 18.44
N ASP A 71 -8.42 -28.30 18.71
CA ASP A 71 -8.53 -29.44 17.80
C ASP A 71 -9.42 -29.18 16.58
N ASN A 72 -10.12 -28.05 16.50
CA ASN A 72 -11.02 -27.75 15.38
C ASN A 72 -10.84 -26.31 14.86
N PRO A 73 -10.84 -26.08 13.54
CA PRO A 73 -10.82 -24.75 12.98
C PRO A 73 -12.13 -24.02 13.32
N GLU A 74 -12.03 -22.80 13.83
CA GLU A 74 -13.18 -21.92 14.06
C GLU A 74 -13.83 -21.59 12.71
N ILE A 75 -14.98 -22.21 12.43
CA ILE A 75 -15.85 -21.84 11.31
C ILE A 75 -16.55 -20.56 11.74
N LEU A 76 -16.16 -19.43 11.15
CA LEU A 76 -16.92 -18.19 11.24
C LEU A 76 -18.21 -18.37 10.45
N GLU A 77 -19.34 -18.57 11.14
CA GLU A 77 -20.65 -18.40 10.51
C GLU A 77 -20.82 -16.93 10.15
N ILE A 78 -20.70 -16.64 8.86
CA ILE A 78 -21.01 -15.33 8.32
C ILE A 78 -22.54 -15.20 8.31
N LEU A 79 -23.09 -14.54 9.33
CA LEU A 79 -24.46 -14.03 9.29
C LEU A 79 -24.51 -12.90 8.25
N GLY A 80 -24.81 -13.26 7.00
CA GLY A 80 -25.03 -12.30 5.92
C GLY A 80 -26.18 -11.36 6.26
N SER A 81 -26.06 -10.08 5.88
CA SER A 81 -27.00 -9.00 6.25
C SER A 81 -28.40 -9.09 5.59
N GLY A 82 -28.80 -10.26 5.08
CA GLY A 82 -30.11 -10.50 4.46
C GLY A 82 -30.48 -9.59 3.28
N LYS A 83 -29.52 -8.88 2.69
CA LYS A 83 -29.74 -7.96 1.57
C LYS A 83 -28.94 -8.43 0.36
N ASP A 84 -29.64 -8.72 -0.72
CA ASP A 84 -29.05 -8.96 -2.04
C ASP A 84 -28.40 -7.68 -2.57
N ALA A 85 -27.12 -7.48 -2.22
CA ALA A 85 -26.29 -6.51 -2.90
C ALA A 85 -25.78 -7.15 -4.19
N SER A 86 -26.28 -6.66 -5.33
CA SER A 86 -25.77 -6.96 -6.67
C SER A 86 -24.34 -6.42 -6.84
N GLY A 87 -23.39 -7.16 -6.28
CA GLY A 87 -21.99 -6.77 -6.15
C GLY A 87 -21.16 -7.08 -7.39
N VAL A 88 -21.45 -6.45 -8.53
CA VAL A 88 -20.45 -6.28 -9.62
C VAL A 88 -20.81 -5.02 -10.43
N THR A 89 -20.15 -3.89 -10.18
CA THR A 89 -20.05 -2.80 -11.18
C THR A 89 -18.67 -2.85 -11.84
N THR A 90 -18.49 -3.81 -12.76
CA THR A 90 -17.39 -3.73 -13.72
C THR A 90 -17.71 -2.61 -14.71
N SER A 91 -17.05 -1.46 -14.58
CA SER A 91 -17.04 -0.46 -15.64
C SER A 91 -16.04 -0.91 -16.71
N LEU A 92 -16.55 -1.58 -17.75
CA LEU A 92 -15.80 -1.87 -18.97
C LEU A 92 -15.51 -0.56 -19.70
N ILE A 93 -14.24 -0.19 -19.78
CA ILE A 93 -13.77 0.89 -20.65
C ILE A 93 -14.00 0.45 -22.11
N PRO A 94 -14.80 1.15 -22.93
CA PRO A 94 -14.91 0.81 -24.33
C PRO A 94 -13.56 1.02 -25.03
N LYS A 95 -13.03 -0.06 -25.61
CA LYS A 95 -11.86 -0.04 -26.49
C LYS A 95 -12.07 1.00 -27.58
N GLY A 96 -11.16 1.96 -27.67
CA GLY A 96 -11.10 2.95 -28.74
C GLY A 96 -11.12 2.27 -30.10
N LYS A 97 -12.09 2.66 -30.94
CA LYS A 97 -12.13 2.29 -32.36
C LYS A 97 -10.81 2.73 -33.01
N LYS A 98 -10.07 1.75 -33.52
CA LYS A 98 -8.93 1.94 -34.43
C LYS A 98 -9.34 2.92 -35.53
N ARG A 99 -8.61 4.04 -35.63
CA ARG A 99 -8.61 4.91 -36.80
C ARG A 99 -8.14 4.08 -37.99
N GLY A 100 -9.09 3.58 -38.77
CA GLY A 100 -8.84 2.98 -40.08
C GLY A 100 -8.26 4.04 -41.00
N ARG A 101 -7.07 3.76 -41.53
CA ARG A 101 -6.40 4.52 -42.58
C ARG A 101 -7.37 4.74 -43.75
N ASN A 102 -7.55 6.00 -44.13
CA ASN A 102 -8.11 6.39 -45.42
C ASN A 102 -7.37 5.65 -46.53
N ASN A 103 -8.06 4.77 -47.23
CA ASN A 103 -7.67 4.36 -48.57
C ASN A 103 -8.76 4.86 -49.52
N ASN A 104 -8.38 5.88 -50.30
CA ASN A 104 -9.10 6.30 -51.49
C ASN A 104 -9.32 5.09 -52.39
N ASN A 105 -10.58 4.77 -52.69
CA ASN A 105 -10.89 4.28 -54.02
C ASN A 105 -12.34 4.58 -54.42
N LYS A 106 -12.43 5.23 -55.58
CA LYS A 106 -13.62 5.59 -56.35
C LYS A 106 -14.37 4.33 -56.81
N ARG A 107 -15.70 4.40 -56.80
CA ARG A 107 -16.66 4.01 -57.87
C ARG A 107 -18.09 4.06 -57.26
N GLN A 108 -18.95 4.97 -57.71
CA GLN A 108 -20.09 4.71 -58.64
C GLN A 108 -21.01 3.59 -58.09
N GLN A 109 -22.29 3.76 -57.78
CA GLN A 109 -23.38 4.39 -58.55
C GLN A 109 -24.69 4.43 -57.70
N ASN A 110 -25.60 5.36 -58.05
CA ASN A 110 -27.08 5.33 -57.92
C ASN A 110 -27.72 4.97 -56.55
N GLY A 111 -28.63 5.73 -55.94
CA GLY A 111 -29.48 6.81 -56.41
C GLY A 111 -30.84 6.66 -55.72
N THR A 112 -31.30 7.68 -54.99
CA THR A 112 -32.71 8.17 -54.93
C THR A 112 -32.86 9.21 -53.82
N ARG A 113 -33.36 10.38 -54.23
CA ARG A 113 -33.66 11.55 -53.40
C ARG A 113 -34.95 11.32 -52.59
N LYS A 114 -34.93 11.70 -51.32
CA LYS A 114 -36.05 12.40 -50.66
C LYS A 114 -35.49 13.51 -49.75
N PRO A 115 -35.88 14.79 -49.93
CA PRO A 115 -35.48 15.85 -49.03
C PRO A 115 -36.50 15.93 -47.90
N ASN A 116 -36.10 15.70 -46.64
CA ASN A 116 -36.98 16.03 -45.52
C ASN A 116 -36.28 16.87 -44.47
N GLU A 117 -36.74 18.12 -44.44
CA GLU A 117 -36.95 18.99 -43.29
C GLU A 117 -35.83 19.18 -42.26
N LYS A 118 -35.33 20.42 -42.28
CA LYS A 118 -34.65 21.14 -41.21
C LYS A 118 -35.36 20.94 -39.85
N ARG A 119 -34.94 19.93 -39.08
CA ARG A 119 -35.04 20.00 -37.62
C ARG A 119 -33.85 20.80 -37.10
N LYS A 120 -34.08 22.11 -36.91
CA LYS A 120 -33.25 22.97 -36.06
C LYS A 120 -33.20 22.31 -34.68
N SER A 121 -32.12 21.58 -34.39
CA SER A 121 -31.81 21.20 -33.01
C SER A 121 -31.53 22.48 -32.24
N GLN A 122 -32.48 22.86 -31.38
CA GLN A 122 -32.32 23.89 -30.39
C GLN A 122 -30.98 23.68 -29.67
N ASN A 123 -30.14 24.71 -29.74
CA ASN A 123 -29.01 24.90 -28.84
C ASN A 123 -29.53 24.87 -27.40
N LYS A 124 -29.55 23.69 -26.77
CA LYS A 124 -29.47 23.58 -25.32
C LYS A 124 -28.04 24.00 -24.94
N LYS A 125 -27.83 25.31 -24.79
CA LYS A 125 -26.86 25.89 -23.85
C LYS A 125 -27.34 25.51 -22.44
N GLY A 126 -27.19 24.25 -22.08
CA GLY A 126 -27.58 23.70 -20.80
C GLY A 126 -26.34 23.39 -20.00
N SER A 127 -26.00 24.29 -19.07
CA SER A 127 -25.10 24.13 -17.92
C SER A 127 -23.67 23.65 -18.20
N PRO A 128 -22.62 24.38 -17.78
CA PRO A 128 -21.30 23.78 -17.67
C PRO A 128 -21.42 22.67 -16.63
N GLU A 129 -21.51 21.43 -17.09
CA GLU A 129 -21.40 20.22 -16.29
C GLU A 129 -20.17 20.41 -15.40
N ARG A 130 -20.42 20.75 -14.12
CA ARG A 130 -19.39 21.03 -13.11
C ARG A 130 -18.66 19.72 -12.95
N LYS A 131 -17.57 19.54 -13.71
CA LYS A 131 -16.73 18.34 -13.69
C LYS A 131 -16.48 17.99 -12.23
N ASN A 132 -17.01 16.84 -11.79
CA ASN A 132 -16.73 16.27 -10.47
C ASN A 132 -15.26 16.48 -10.15
N ARG A 133 -14.97 17.32 -9.15
CA ARG A 133 -13.59 17.64 -8.78
C ARG A 133 -12.92 16.34 -8.36
N LYS A 134 -11.88 15.95 -9.09
CA LYS A 134 -11.08 14.79 -8.71
C LYS A 134 -10.22 15.20 -7.51
N PRO A 135 -10.14 14.36 -6.48
CA PRO A 135 -9.23 14.59 -5.36
C PRO A 135 -7.81 14.83 -5.84
N TYR A 136 -7.07 15.69 -5.16
CA TYR A 136 -5.67 15.99 -5.48
C TYR A 136 -4.82 14.71 -5.49
N ARG A 137 -4.00 14.56 -6.54
CA ARG A 137 -2.99 13.49 -6.67
C ARG A 137 -1.63 14.14 -6.86
N SER A 138 -0.67 13.77 -6.02
CA SER A 138 0.72 14.19 -6.19
C SER A 138 1.27 13.67 -7.53
N PRO A 139 2.11 14.44 -8.24
CA PRO A 139 2.93 13.91 -9.32
C PRO A 139 3.67 12.66 -8.85
N ARG A 140 3.62 11.59 -9.65
CA ARG A 140 4.37 10.35 -9.42
C ARG A 140 5.55 10.29 -10.37
N GLY A 141 6.60 9.58 -9.95
CA GLY A 141 7.74 9.30 -10.81
C GLY A 141 7.36 8.44 -12.02
N LYS A 142 8.33 8.24 -12.91
CA LYS A 142 8.20 7.34 -14.06
C LYS A 142 8.02 5.90 -13.55
N ARG A 143 7.08 5.18 -14.16
CA ARG A 143 6.86 3.76 -13.86
C ARG A 143 8.08 2.94 -14.25
N LEU A 144 8.41 1.93 -13.44
CA LEU A 144 9.52 1.03 -13.68
C LEU A 144 9.35 0.26 -15.00
N LYS A 145 10.38 0.30 -15.83
CA LYS A 145 10.48 -0.46 -17.09
C LYS A 145 11.76 -1.29 -17.06
N ALA A 146 11.66 -2.48 -16.51
CA ALA A 146 12.78 -3.43 -16.46
C ALA A 146 13.18 -3.90 -17.85
N SER A 147 14.48 -4.15 -18.02
CA SER A 147 14.99 -4.82 -19.22
C SER A 147 14.62 -6.32 -19.19
N LYS A 148 15.19 -7.09 -20.11
CA LYS A 148 14.97 -8.55 -20.20
C LYS A 148 16.30 -9.30 -20.22
N LYS A 149 17.37 -8.67 -19.78
CA LYS A 149 18.76 -9.10 -19.98
C LYS A 149 19.01 -10.41 -19.22
N TYR A 150 18.91 -10.40 -17.89
CA TYR A 150 19.22 -11.56 -17.07
C TYR A 150 18.24 -12.70 -17.32
N ARG A 151 16.95 -12.38 -17.56
CA ARG A 151 15.96 -13.40 -17.90
C ARG A 151 16.27 -14.11 -19.21
N ASN A 152 16.69 -13.36 -20.23
CA ASN A 152 17.06 -13.97 -21.52
C ASN A 152 18.37 -14.77 -21.40
N GLU A 153 19.36 -14.26 -20.65
CA GLU A 153 20.61 -14.97 -20.38
C GLU A 153 20.36 -16.30 -19.64
N TYR A 154 19.50 -16.29 -18.61
CA TYR A 154 19.12 -17.51 -17.90
C TYR A 154 18.46 -18.53 -18.84
N VAL A 155 17.47 -18.12 -19.65
CA VAL A 155 16.84 -19.02 -20.63
C VAL A 155 17.83 -19.54 -21.66
N ALA A 156 18.80 -18.73 -22.08
CA ALA A 156 19.84 -19.15 -23.02
C ALA A 156 20.77 -20.22 -22.43
N SER A 157 21.04 -20.16 -21.12
CA SER A 157 21.90 -21.10 -20.39
C SER A 157 21.27 -22.48 -20.16
N LEU A 158 19.95 -22.60 -20.26
CA LEU A 158 19.24 -23.87 -20.06
C LEU A 158 19.50 -24.85 -21.22
N PRO A 159 19.45 -26.18 -20.97
CA PRO A 159 19.41 -27.18 -22.02
C PRO A 159 18.27 -26.92 -23.01
N GLU A 160 18.47 -27.22 -24.30
CA GLU A 160 17.50 -26.91 -25.37
C GLU A 160 16.12 -27.54 -25.11
N THR A 161 16.09 -28.72 -24.49
CA THR A 161 14.87 -29.43 -24.07
C THR A 161 14.07 -28.66 -23.02
N HIS A 162 14.71 -27.84 -22.18
CA HIS A 162 14.08 -27.14 -21.06
C HIS A 162 13.66 -25.71 -21.42
N LYS A 163 14.23 -25.11 -22.47
CA LYS A 163 13.90 -23.75 -22.92
C LYS A 163 12.40 -23.53 -23.22
N PRO A 164 11.66 -24.48 -23.84
CA PRO A 164 10.23 -24.30 -24.09
C PRO A 164 9.42 -24.12 -22.79
N LEU A 165 9.71 -24.94 -21.77
CA LEU A 165 9.06 -24.86 -20.47
C LEU A 165 9.37 -23.52 -19.77
N ALA A 166 10.63 -23.09 -19.77
CA ALA A 166 11.03 -21.80 -19.22
C ALA A 166 10.33 -20.62 -19.93
N ARG A 167 10.23 -20.65 -21.26
CA ARG A 167 9.50 -19.63 -22.04
C ARG A 167 8.01 -19.60 -21.73
N GLN A 168 7.40 -20.76 -21.48
CA GLN A 168 6.00 -20.84 -21.05
C GLN A 168 5.79 -20.21 -19.67
N LEU A 169 6.70 -20.44 -18.72
CA LEU A 169 6.64 -19.89 -17.36
C LEU A 169 6.80 -18.35 -17.33
N ILE A 170 7.49 -17.75 -18.30
CA ILE A 170 7.58 -16.29 -18.39
C ILE A 170 6.21 -15.65 -18.65
N GLY A 171 5.35 -16.34 -19.42
CA GLY A 171 4.02 -15.85 -19.81
C GLY A 171 2.86 -16.40 -19.00
N SER A 172 3.09 -17.39 -18.14
CA SER A 172 2.04 -18.13 -17.44
C SER A 172 2.43 -18.47 -16.00
N THR A 173 1.43 -18.66 -15.15
CA THR A 173 1.64 -19.06 -13.76
C THR A 173 1.68 -20.58 -13.63
N ILE A 174 2.33 -21.11 -12.60
CA ILE A 174 2.35 -22.56 -12.31
C ILE A 174 0.92 -23.15 -12.26
N PRO A 175 -0.11 -22.49 -11.68
CA PRO A 175 -1.49 -22.97 -11.77
C PRO A 175 -2.02 -23.11 -13.20
N ASN A 176 -1.63 -22.24 -14.13
CA ASN A 176 -2.00 -22.38 -15.54
C ASN A 176 -1.26 -23.54 -16.20
N LEU A 177 0.02 -23.75 -15.84
CA LEU A 177 0.80 -24.91 -16.27
C LEU A 177 0.15 -26.21 -15.79
N ARG A 178 -0.28 -26.28 -14.53
CA ARG A 178 -1.02 -27.42 -13.96
C ARG A 178 -2.26 -27.75 -14.80
N LYS A 179 -3.11 -26.76 -15.07
CA LYS A 179 -4.29 -26.91 -15.93
C LYS A 179 -3.97 -27.40 -17.35
N THR A 180 -2.79 -27.06 -17.89
CA THR A 180 -2.37 -27.56 -19.20
C THR A 180 -1.90 -29.00 -19.13
N ILE A 181 -1.18 -29.37 -18.08
CA ILE A 181 -0.69 -30.74 -17.82
C ILE A 181 -1.86 -31.69 -17.57
N ASP A 182 -2.88 -31.27 -16.80
CA ASP A 182 -4.07 -32.07 -16.52
C ASP A 182 -4.86 -32.46 -17.79
N LYS A 183 -4.67 -31.72 -18.89
CA LYS A 183 -5.28 -32.03 -20.19
C LYS A 183 -4.42 -32.94 -21.06
N MET A 184 -3.17 -33.15 -20.69
CA MET A 184 -2.25 -34.05 -21.37
C MET A 184 -2.42 -35.45 -20.79
N SER A 185 -2.59 -36.46 -21.64
CA SER A 185 -2.59 -37.86 -21.22
C SER A 185 -1.16 -38.34 -20.96
N LEU A 186 -0.60 -37.95 -19.81
CA LEU A 186 0.76 -38.30 -19.40
C LEU A 186 0.77 -39.55 -18.51
N PRO A 187 1.87 -40.33 -18.48
CA PRO A 187 2.00 -41.45 -17.57
C PRO A 187 2.00 -41.01 -16.09
N HIS A 188 1.66 -41.94 -15.20
CA HIS A 188 1.62 -41.69 -13.75
C HIS A 188 2.96 -41.11 -13.24
N GLY A 189 2.90 -40.11 -12.36
CA GLY A 189 4.06 -39.45 -11.75
C GLY A 189 4.75 -38.38 -12.60
N PHE A 190 4.58 -38.38 -13.93
CA PHE A 190 5.16 -37.34 -14.80
C PHE A 190 4.59 -35.94 -14.56
N PRO A 191 3.26 -35.74 -14.35
CA PRO A 191 2.70 -34.43 -14.05
C PRO A 191 3.35 -33.72 -12.86
N GLU A 192 3.61 -34.45 -11.78
CA GLU A 192 4.20 -33.94 -10.54
C GLU A 192 5.67 -33.56 -10.76
N ALA A 193 6.46 -34.45 -11.37
CA ALA A 193 7.86 -34.17 -11.69
C ALA A 193 8.04 -32.93 -12.60
N ILE A 194 7.15 -32.73 -13.57
CA ILE A 194 7.17 -31.53 -14.43
C ILE A 194 6.84 -30.28 -13.61
N LEU A 195 5.88 -30.35 -12.69
CA LEU A 195 5.50 -29.23 -11.84
C LEU A 195 6.60 -28.83 -10.87
N ASP A 196 7.26 -29.80 -10.24
CA ASP A 196 8.38 -29.57 -9.32
C ASP A 196 9.54 -28.87 -10.05
N TYR A 197 9.92 -29.40 -11.22
CA TYR A 197 10.95 -28.77 -12.03
C TYR A 197 10.55 -27.39 -12.56
N ALA A 198 9.27 -27.21 -12.93
CA ALA A 198 8.75 -25.91 -13.32
C ALA A 198 8.78 -24.90 -12.17
N GLU A 199 8.59 -25.34 -10.92
CA GLU A 199 8.71 -24.49 -9.75
C GLU A 199 10.15 -24.04 -9.52
N GLU A 200 11.12 -24.95 -9.63
CA GLU A 200 12.55 -24.63 -9.56
C GLU A 200 12.96 -23.62 -10.65
N LEU A 201 12.57 -23.88 -11.91
CA LEU A 201 12.81 -22.96 -13.02
C LEU A 201 12.18 -21.58 -12.79
N ASN A 202 10.96 -21.55 -12.27
CA ASN A 202 10.26 -20.31 -11.97
C ASN A 202 10.97 -19.51 -10.88
N GLN A 203 11.55 -20.16 -9.85
CA GLN A 203 12.35 -19.46 -8.85
C GLN A 203 13.55 -18.74 -9.48
N GLN A 204 14.31 -19.42 -10.33
CA GLN A 204 15.46 -18.83 -11.01
C GLN A 204 15.06 -17.71 -11.98
N LEU A 205 13.96 -17.88 -12.72
CA LEU A 205 13.39 -16.83 -13.56
C LEU A 205 12.99 -15.59 -12.74
N LYS A 206 12.45 -15.76 -11.54
CA LYS A 206 12.09 -14.64 -10.65
C LYS A 206 13.32 -13.92 -10.11
N VAL A 207 14.41 -14.62 -9.83
CA VAL A 207 15.70 -14.00 -9.49
C VAL A 207 16.21 -13.15 -10.66
N ALA A 208 16.20 -13.69 -11.87
CA ALA A 208 16.62 -12.97 -13.07
C ALA A 208 15.73 -11.74 -13.36
N GLU A 209 14.41 -11.86 -13.23
CA GLU A 209 13.48 -10.74 -13.35
C GLU A 209 13.70 -9.66 -12.27
N TRP A 210 14.08 -10.06 -11.07
CA TRP A 210 14.41 -9.12 -10.00
C TRP A 210 15.70 -8.35 -10.31
N LEU A 211 16.73 -9.01 -10.86
CA LEU A 211 17.94 -8.35 -11.33
C LEU A 211 17.66 -7.37 -12.48
N ASP A 212 16.82 -7.76 -13.45
CA ASP A 212 16.39 -6.86 -14.54
C ASP A 212 15.68 -5.59 -14.00
N LYS A 213 14.95 -5.73 -12.89
CA LYS A 213 14.31 -4.60 -12.19
C LYS A 213 15.30 -3.78 -11.39
N ALA A 214 16.26 -4.43 -10.73
CA ALA A 214 17.32 -3.78 -9.96
C ALA A 214 18.15 -2.86 -10.87
N ASP A 215 18.61 -3.36 -12.01
CA ASP A 215 19.39 -2.56 -12.98
C ASP A 215 18.58 -1.36 -13.47
N ALA A 216 17.31 -1.55 -13.82
CA ALA A 216 16.46 -0.45 -14.27
C ALA A 216 16.20 0.63 -13.18
N ILE A 217 16.22 0.24 -11.90
CA ILE A 217 16.23 1.19 -10.78
C ILE A 217 17.57 1.92 -10.73
N GLU A 218 18.70 1.19 -10.78
CA GLU A 218 20.03 1.82 -10.71
C GLU A 218 20.28 2.82 -11.84
N GLU A 219 19.75 2.59 -13.04
CA GLU A 219 19.83 3.51 -14.17
C GLU A 219 18.97 4.78 -14.00
N ASN A 220 17.90 4.72 -13.19
CA ASN A 220 16.87 5.77 -13.14
C ASN A 220 16.47 6.16 -11.71
N VAL A 221 17.37 6.02 -10.73
CA VAL A 221 17.11 6.23 -9.29
C VAL A 221 16.35 7.54 -9.03
N GLU A 222 16.70 8.60 -9.75
CA GLU A 222 16.17 9.92 -9.49
C GLU A 222 14.75 10.18 -10.02
N SER A 223 14.34 9.46 -11.05
CA SER A 223 13.08 9.76 -11.76
C SER A 223 12.04 8.66 -11.64
N ILE A 224 12.40 7.52 -11.07
CA ILE A 224 11.52 6.38 -10.90
C ILE A 224 10.49 6.63 -9.81
N ASP A 225 9.31 6.02 -9.96
CA ASP A 225 8.26 6.08 -8.95
C ASP A 225 8.73 5.40 -7.65
N LEU A 226 8.69 6.13 -6.53
CA LEU A 226 9.17 5.67 -5.24
C LEU A 226 8.43 4.41 -4.74
N GLN A 227 7.18 4.23 -5.14
CA GLN A 227 6.41 3.01 -4.86
C GLN A 227 6.98 1.78 -5.60
N ASP A 228 7.41 1.94 -6.86
CA ASP A 228 8.03 0.86 -7.61
C ASP A 228 9.41 0.51 -7.04
N PHE A 229 10.20 1.52 -6.67
CA PHE A 229 11.49 1.31 -6.02
C PHE A 229 11.32 0.50 -4.72
N ARG A 230 10.39 0.92 -3.84
CA ARG A 230 10.05 0.17 -2.63
C ARG A 230 9.61 -1.27 -2.91
N SER A 231 8.82 -1.49 -3.95
CA SER A 231 8.36 -2.83 -4.33
C SER A 231 9.53 -3.74 -4.72
N VAL A 232 10.50 -3.22 -5.49
CA VAL A 232 11.70 -3.98 -5.88
C VAL A 232 12.55 -4.33 -4.65
N VAL A 233 12.82 -3.35 -3.78
CA VAL A 233 13.58 -3.56 -2.54
C VAL A 233 12.85 -4.54 -1.62
N ALA A 234 11.54 -4.41 -1.41
CA ALA A 234 10.77 -5.32 -0.57
C ALA A 234 10.79 -6.77 -1.11
N SER A 235 10.77 -6.94 -2.43
CA SER A 235 10.85 -8.27 -3.05
C SER A 235 12.24 -8.90 -3.00
N SER A 236 13.29 -8.12 -2.71
CA SER A 236 14.68 -8.61 -2.67
C SER A 236 14.87 -9.72 -1.64
N GLY A 237 14.20 -9.67 -0.49
CA GLY A 237 14.35 -10.70 0.55
C GLY A 237 13.96 -12.11 0.09
N ARG A 238 13.13 -12.24 -0.95
CA ARG A 238 12.78 -13.54 -1.53
C ARG A 238 13.75 -14.01 -2.61
N TRP A 239 14.34 -13.08 -3.36
CA TRP A 239 15.06 -13.38 -4.61
C TRP A 239 16.58 -13.17 -4.51
N ALA A 240 17.05 -12.28 -3.66
CA ALA A 240 18.46 -11.97 -3.48
C ALA A 240 19.14 -12.96 -2.53
N LYS A 241 19.37 -14.19 -3.00
CA LYS A 241 19.98 -15.27 -2.20
C LYS A 241 21.47 -15.49 -2.48
N SER A 242 21.95 -15.15 -3.67
CA SER A 242 23.37 -15.28 -4.02
C SER A 242 24.19 -14.11 -3.45
N HIS A 243 25.49 -14.30 -3.23
CA HIS A 243 26.36 -13.23 -2.72
C HIS A 243 26.29 -11.95 -3.58
N GLN A 244 26.31 -12.11 -4.91
CA GLN A 244 26.16 -10.99 -5.84
C GLN A 244 24.80 -10.30 -5.71
N ALA A 245 23.70 -11.06 -5.59
CA ALA A 245 22.37 -10.49 -5.45
C ALA A 245 22.16 -9.81 -4.09
N ILE A 246 22.78 -10.32 -3.02
CA ILE A 246 22.80 -9.68 -1.70
C ILE A 246 23.51 -8.33 -1.79
N ALA A 247 24.66 -8.25 -2.48
CA ALA A 247 25.36 -6.98 -2.70
C ALA A 247 24.53 -5.98 -3.54
N VAL A 248 23.71 -6.45 -4.49
CA VAL A 248 22.75 -5.59 -5.21
C VAL A 248 21.65 -5.09 -4.26
N LYS A 249 21.10 -5.98 -3.43
CA LYS A 249 20.07 -5.65 -2.44
C LYS A 249 20.53 -4.54 -1.50
N GLU A 250 21.70 -4.68 -0.89
CA GLU A 250 22.26 -3.69 0.06
C GLU A 250 22.45 -2.32 -0.61
N ARG A 251 22.99 -2.32 -1.84
CA ARG A 251 23.11 -1.09 -2.64
C ARG A 251 21.76 -0.43 -2.90
N LEU A 252 20.74 -1.20 -3.25
CA LEU A 252 19.39 -0.67 -3.48
C LEU A 252 18.72 -0.16 -2.19
N GLU A 253 18.93 -0.82 -1.06
CA GLU A 253 18.43 -0.36 0.25
C GLU A 253 19.04 0.99 0.64
N ASN A 254 20.35 1.15 0.48
CA ASN A 254 21.05 2.41 0.72
C ASN A 254 20.52 3.54 -0.19
N LYS A 255 20.48 3.29 -1.51
CA LYS A 255 19.94 4.24 -2.49
C LYS A 255 18.47 4.61 -2.21
N LEU A 256 17.66 3.65 -1.75
CA LEU A 256 16.26 3.92 -1.40
C LEU A 256 16.18 4.86 -0.19
N ASN A 257 16.98 4.63 0.85
CA ASN A 257 16.98 5.49 2.04
C ASN A 257 17.44 6.91 1.70
N GLU A 258 18.54 7.05 0.95
CA GLU A 258 19.01 8.35 0.45
C GLU A 258 17.93 9.07 -0.35
N ARG A 259 17.26 8.34 -1.26
CA ARG A 259 16.18 8.90 -2.07
C ARG A 259 14.99 9.35 -1.23
N ILE A 260 14.59 8.55 -0.23
CA ILE A 260 13.49 8.89 0.68
C ILE A 260 13.81 10.17 1.46
N ASP A 261 15.03 10.30 1.96
CA ASP A 261 15.44 11.48 2.73
C ASP A 261 15.55 12.73 1.87
N LEU A 262 16.02 12.60 0.61
CA LEU A 262 15.98 13.69 -0.38
C LEU A 262 14.55 14.12 -0.71
N ASP A 263 13.69 13.17 -1.11
CA ASP A 263 12.29 13.46 -1.43
C ASP A 263 11.56 14.08 -0.23
N HIS A 264 11.88 13.65 1.00
CA HIS A 264 11.32 14.23 2.23
C HIS A 264 11.76 15.68 2.44
N LYS A 265 13.04 16.01 2.21
CA LYS A 265 13.53 17.39 2.26
C LYS A 265 12.86 18.28 1.22
N GLU A 266 12.76 17.82 -0.03
CA GLU A 266 12.09 18.54 -1.12
C GLU A 266 10.59 18.73 -0.84
N TRP A 267 9.94 17.72 -0.27
CA TRP A 267 8.55 17.78 0.14
C TRP A 267 8.31 18.85 1.22
N LEU A 268 9.13 18.89 2.27
CA LEU A 268 9.05 19.94 3.29
C LEU A 268 9.30 21.34 2.69
N SER A 269 10.31 21.47 1.85
CA SER A 269 10.60 22.73 1.13
C SER A 269 9.41 23.18 0.27
N SER A 270 8.74 22.23 -0.39
CA SER A 270 7.56 22.51 -1.22
C SER A 270 6.35 22.95 -0.41
N ILE A 271 6.16 22.41 0.81
CA ILE A 271 5.12 22.87 1.74
C ILE A 271 5.45 24.29 2.21
N GLN A 272 6.70 24.53 2.64
CA GLN A 272 7.12 25.85 3.12
C GLN A 272 6.98 26.92 2.04
N ALA A 273 7.39 26.62 0.81
CA ALA A 273 7.21 27.53 -0.32
C ALA A 273 5.72 27.83 -0.59
N ALA A 274 4.85 26.82 -0.50
CA ALA A 274 3.41 27.03 -0.65
C ALA A 274 2.81 27.87 0.48
N LEU A 275 3.31 27.73 1.72
CA LEU A 275 2.91 28.56 2.86
C LEU A 275 3.37 30.01 2.70
N ASN A 276 4.62 30.22 2.29
CA ASN A 276 5.18 31.56 2.06
C ASN A 276 4.44 32.31 0.93
N ASP A 277 4.00 31.58 -0.10
CA ASP A 277 3.19 32.10 -1.20
C ASP A 277 1.70 32.29 -0.84
N GLU A 278 1.29 32.05 0.42
CA GLU A 278 -0.10 32.02 0.90
C GLU A 278 -1.02 31.07 0.10
N LYS A 279 -0.46 30.01 -0.50
CA LYS A 279 -1.20 28.97 -1.26
C LYS A 279 -1.71 27.88 -0.31
N THR A 280 -2.60 28.23 0.62
CA THR A 280 -3.08 27.36 1.72
C THR A 280 -3.57 25.98 1.25
N VAL A 281 -4.44 25.91 0.23
CA VAL A 281 -4.97 24.64 -0.29
C VAL A 281 -3.85 23.75 -0.86
N ARG A 282 -2.84 24.35 -1.49
CA ARG A 282 -1.68 23.60 -2.02
C ARG A 282 -0.84 23.06 -0.88
N ALA A 283 -0.55 23.87 0.13
CA ALA A 283 0.21 23.47 1.31
C ALA A 283 -0.48 22.31 2.06
N LEU A 284 -1.79 22.40 2.31
CA LEU A 284 -2.59 21.34 2.92
C LEU A 284 -2.57 20.05 2.08
N ASN A 285 -2.76 20.15 0.77
CA ASN A 285 -2.71 18.98 -0.11
C ASN A 285 -1.34 18.29 -0.11
N LEU A 286 -0.24 19.06 -0.15
CA LEU A 286 1.12 18.53 -0.04
C LEU A 286 1.34 17.84 1.31
N SER A 287 0.88 18.45 2.41
CA SER A 287 1.03 17.92 3.78
C SER A 287 0.43 16.52 3.98
N SER A 288 -0.56 16.13 3.16
CA SER A 288 -1.23 14.83 3.23
C SER A 288 -0.45 13.67 2.58
N ARG A 289 0.72 13.93 1.98
CA ARG A 289 1.46 12.98 1.12
C ARG A 289 2.95 12.92 1.48
N SER A 290 3.28 12.55 2.71
CA SER A 290 4.68 12.38 3.09
C SER A 290 5.33 11.25 2.29
N PRO A 291 6.53 11.48 1.70
CA PRO A 291 7.33 10.42 1.12
C PRO A 291 7.72 9.36 2.16
N LYS A 292 7.90 9.74 3.43
CA LYS A 292 8.36 8.87 4.52
C LYS A 292 7.18 8.47 5.41
N ALA A 293 6.91 7.16 5.48
CA ALA A 293 5.79 6.65 6.26
C ALA A 293 5.95 7.02 7.74
N GLY A 294 4.89 7.55 8.35
CA GLY A 294 4.90 7.99 9.75
C GLY A 294 5.70 9.26 10.03
N ALA A 295 6.27 9.94 9.02
CA ALA A 295 6.98 11.19 9.26
C ALA A 295 6.04 12.29 9.75
N GLN A 296 6.42 12.92 10.85
CA GLN A 296 5.71 14.04 11.44
C GLN A 296 6.17 15.35 10.80
N LEU A 297 5.25 16.30 10.68
CA LEU A 297 5.59 17.65 10.23
C LEU A 297 6.31 18.40 11.35
N PRO A 298 7.32 19.22 11.03
CA PRO A 298 7.91 20.15 11.99
C PRO A 298 6.83 21.06 12.60
N GLU A 299 6.98 21.39 13.88
CA GLU A 299 5.99 22.16 14.63
C GLU A 299 5.69 23.52 13.99
N ILE A 300 6.73 24.21 13.50
CA ILE A 300 6.60 25.50 12.80
C ILE A 300 5.68 25.37 11.57
N VAL A 301 5.87 24.33 10.74
CA VAL A 301 5.07 24.07 9.54
C VAL A 301 3.63 23.72 9.93
N THR A 302 3.47 22.91 10.97
CA THR A 302 2.16 22.55 11.53
C THR A 302 1.38 23.78 11.97
N ASN A 303 2.00 24.67 12.74
CA ASN A 303 1.36 25.87 13.26
C ASN A 303 0.97 26.83 12.12
N GLN A 304 1.85 27.03 11.13
CA GLN A 304 1.54 27.83 9.95
C GLN A 304 0.39 27.26 9.12
N LEU A 305 0.32 25.93 8.96
CA LEU A 305 -0.80 25.27 8.28
C LEU A 305 -2.13 25.50 9.02
N ILE A 306 -2.12 25.38 10.35
CA ILE A 306 -3.31 25.60 11.19
C ILE A 306 -3.77 27.05 11.08
N GLU A 307 -2.85 28.01 11.23
CA GLU A 307 -3.16 29.43 11.20
C GLU A 307 -3.72 29.85 9.82
N GLN A 308 -3.05 29.48 8.73
CA GLN A 308 -3.51 29.83 7.39
C GLN A 308 -4.84 29.12 7.03
N ALA A 309 -5.03 27.87 7.43
CA ALA A 309 -6.29 27.16 7.18
C ALA A 309 -7.45 27.77 7.96
N SER A 310 -7.23 28.09 9.24
CA SER A 310 -8.24 28.75 10.10
C SER A 310 -8.60 30.13 9.55
N ARG A 311 -7.60 30.93 9.14
CA ARG A 311 -7.79 32.22 8.46
C ARG A 311 -8.55 32.08 7.14
N ALA A 312 -8.28 31.04 6.35
CA ALA A 312 -8.96 30.82 5.07
C ALA A 312 -10.42 30.37 5.23
N LEU A 313 -10.79 29.81 6.39
CA LEU A 313 -12.15 29.44 6.76
C LEU A 313 -12.80 30.58 7.56
N ASN A 314 -13.23 31.63 6.86
CA ASN A 314 -13.80 32.83 7.46
C ASN A 314 -15.12 33.26 6.79
N GLU A 315 -15.78 34.27 7.37
CA GLU A 315 -17.08 34.80 6.92
C GLU A 315 -17.06 35.48 5.54
N GLN A 316 -15.92 36.10 5.20
CA GLN A 316 -15.71 36.82 3.95
C GLN A 316 -15.46 35.87 2.76
N SER A 317 -15.15 34.61 3.06
CA SER A 317 -14.85 33.59 2.05
C SER A 317 -16.13 33.04 1.45
N SER A 318 -16.17 32.89 0.12
CA SER A 318 -17.31 32.28 -0.54
C SER A 318 -17.47 30.81 -0.15
N ALA A 319 -18.71 30.31 -0.09
CA ALA A 319 -19.03 28.90 0.21
C ALA A 319 -18.21 27.91 -0.63
N TYR A 320 -17.96 28.26 -1.89
CA TYR A 320 -17.14 27.49 -2.81
C TYR A 320 -15.67 27.39 -2.37
N ARG A 321 -15.04 28.51 -1.96
CA ARG A 321 -13.66 28.50 -1.45
C ARG A 321 -13.60 27.75 -0.12
N TRP A 322 -14.60 27.95 0.72
CA TRP A 322 -14.77 27.26 1.99
C TRP A 322 -14.78 25.73 1.80
N ALA A 323 -15.57 25.22 0.85
CA ALA A 323 -15.62 23.80 0.51
C ALA A 323 -14.27 23.24 0.02
N ILE A 324 -13.53 24.01 -0.80
CA ILE A 324 -12.20 23.58 -1.29
C ILE A 324 -11.18 23.49 -0.14
N VAL A 325 -11.18 24.46 0.76
CA VAL A 325 -10.29 24.45 1.93
C VAL A 325 -10.66 23.30 2.84
N LEU A 326 -11.95 23.10 3.12
CA LEU A 326 -12.45 21.98 3.93
C LEU A 326 -12.03 20.62 3.38
N GLU A 327 -12.15 20.38 2.06
CA GLU A 327 -11.71 19.14 1.43
C GLU A 327 -10.20 18.91 1.62
N ALA A 328 -9.38 19.96 1.48
CA ALA A 328 -7.93 19.86 1.70
C ALA A 328 -7.58 19.62 3.18
N VAL A 329 -8.28 20.30 4.09
CA VAL A 329 -8.15 20.10 5.54
C VAL A 329 -8.46 18.66 5.91
N ALA A 330 -9.52 18.06 5.37
CA ALA A 330 -9.94 16.70 5.71
C ALA A 330 -8.87 15.62 5.49
N PHE A 331 -7.92 15.84 4.58
CA PHE A 331 -6.81 14.91 4.32
C PHE A 331 -5.49 15.33 4.98
N SER A 332 -5.41 16.52 5.57
CA SER A 332 -4.19 17.01 6.21
C SER A 332 -3.96 16.35 7.58
N PRO A 333 -2.69 16.16 8.01
CA PRO A 333 -2.37 15.74 9.37
C PRO A 333 -2.80 16.74 10.45
N VAL A 334 -3.05 18.01 10.11
CA VAL A 334 -3.46 19.04 11.07
C VAL A 334 -4.98 19.19 11.23
N ARG A 335 -5.77 18.32 10.58
CA ARG A 335 -7.23 18.44 10.48
C ARG A 335 -7.95 18.59 11.82
N GLU A 336 -7.47 17.92 12.86
CA GLU A 336 -8.06 17.92 14.22
C GLU A 336 -7.73 19.19 15.00
N LYS A 337 -6.78 20.01 14.55
CA LYS A 337 -6.37 21.24 15.23
C LYS A 337 -6.95 22.51 14.61
N ILE A 338 -7.68 22.39 13.49
CA ILE A 338 -8.19 23.55 12.75
C ILE A 338 -9.53 23.99 13.32
N ASN A 339 -9.61 25.27 13.68
CA ASN A 339 -10.83 25.95 14.12
C ASN A 339 -11.12 27.10 13.14
N PRO A 340 -12.24 27.06 12.39
CA PRO A 340 -12.61 28.15 11.49
C PRO A 340 -12.72 29.49 12.20
N ASN A 341 -12.20 30.56 11.59
CA ASN A 341 -12.37 31.93 12.10
C ASN A 341 -13.82 32.42 11.98
N GLY A 342 -14.61 31.81 11.09
CA GLY A 342 -16.03 32.11 10.95
C GLY A 342 -16.71 31.31 9.85
N LEU A 343 -18.04 31.24 9.91
CA LEU A 343 -18.87 30.57 8.91
C LEU A 343 -19.12 31.49 7.71
N PRO A 344 -19.16 30.96 6.48
CA PRO A 344 -19.41 31.80 5.31
C PRO A 344 -20.82 32.40 5.37
N SER A 345 -20.96 33.65 4.93
CA SER A 345 -22.24 34.39 4.94
C SER A 345 -23.36 33.70 4.14
N THR A 346 -23.00 32.82 3.21
CA THR A 346 -23.92 32.01 2.42
C THR A 346 -23.53 30.54 2.52
N ILE A 347 -24.49 29.68 2.85
CA ILE A 347 -24.29 28.23 2.91
C ILE A 347 -24.98 27.61 1.71
N THR A 348 -24.19 27.08 0.77
CA THR A 348 -24.70 26.42 -0.45
C THR A 348 -24.87 24.92 -0.24
N ASP A 349 -25.71 24.26 -1.05
CA ASP A 349 -25.89 22.81 -1.00
C ASP A 349 -24.58 22.05 -1.28
N GLU A 350 -23.71 22.58 -2.15
CA GLU A 350 -22.39 22.00 -2.41
C GLU A 350 -21.49 22.00 -1.16
N LEU A 351 -21.57 23.06 -0.35
CA LEU A 351 -20.84 23.14 0.91
C LEU A 351 -21.37 22.10 1.90
N LYS A 352 -22.70 21.97 2.01
CA LYS A 352 -23.34 20.93 2.84
C LYS A 352 -22.95 19.51 2.40
N GLU A 353 -22.94 19.24 1.10
CA GLU A 353 -22.50 17.95 0.55
C GLU A 353 -21.03 17.67 0.89
N THR A 354 -20.16 18.69 0.79
CA THR A 354 -18.74 18.56 1.14
C THR A 354 -18.56 18.29 2.64
N ILE A 355 -19.32 18.98 3.50
CA ILE A 355 -19.33 18.75 4.94
C ILE A 355 -19.82 17.33 5.26
N ALA A 356 -20.93 16.88 4.66
CA ALA A 356 -21.44 15.53 4.86
C ALA A 356 -20.41 14.46 4.42
N LYS A 357 -19.75 14.66 3.28
CA LYS A 357 -18.74 13.75 2.73
C LYS A 357 -17.47 13.65 3.59
N HIS A 358 -17.07 14.74 4.23
CA HIS A 358 -15.81 14.84 4.98
C HIS A 358 -15.99 14.96 6.50
N GLY A 359 -17.22 14.98 7.01
CA GLY A 359 -17.55 15.28 8.40
C GLY A 359 -16.91 14.32 9.39
N GLU A 360 -16.87 13.02 9.09
CA GLU A 360 -16.17 12.02 9.91
C GLU A 360 -14.69 12.33 10.11
N ARG A 361 -14.05 12.99 9.12
CA ARG A 361 -12.63 13.36 9.20
C ARG A 361 -12.39 14.68 9.92
N VAL A 362 -13.41 15.54 10.00
CA VAL A 362 -13.31 16.89 10.57
C VAL A 362 -14.53 17.20 11.46
N PRO A 363 -14.76 16.40 12.51
CA PRO A 363 -16.00 16.45 13.29
C PRO A 363 -16.24 17.81 13.94
N GLN A 364 -15.18 18.44 14.45
CA GLN A 364 -15.23 19.79 15.03
C GLN A 364 -15.78 20.86 14.08
N ILE A 365 -15.50 20.75 12.77
CA ILE A 365 -16.01 21.70 11.77
C ILE A 365 -17.43 21.31 11.37
N ALA A 366 -17.69 20.01 11.18
CA ALA A 366 -19.02 19.53 10.81
C ALA A 366 -20.08 19.94 11.84
N ASN A 367 -19.74 19.89 13.14
CA ASN A 367 -20.63 20.30 14.22
C ASN A 367 -21.05 21.77 14.17
N LEU A 368 -20.29 22.65 13.50
CA LEU A 368 -20.65 24.07 13.35
C LEU A 368 -21.79 24.28 12.33
N PHE A 369 -22.15 23.26 11.55
CA PHE A 369 -23.18 23.33 10.51
C PHE A 369 -24.42 22.48 10.83
N ASN A 370 -24.45 21.82 12.00
CA ASN A 370 -25.56 21.01 12.47
C ASN A 370 -26.62 21.82 13.21
#